data_AF-A0A453SWB5-F1
#
_entry.id   AF-A0A453SWB5-F1
#
_cell.length_a   1.000
_cell.length_b   1.000
_cell.length_c   1.000
_cell.angle_alpha   90.00
_cell.angle_beta   90.00
_cell.angle_gamma   90.00
#
_symmetry.space_group_name_H-M   'P 1'
#
loop_
_entity.id
_entity.type
_entity.pdbx_description
1 polymer ?
#
loop_
_entity_poly.entity_id
_entity_poly.type
_entity_poly.pdbx_seq_one_letter_code
_entity_poly.pdbx_strand_id
1 'polypeptide(L)'
;MRLDHVEGYLELSGKTKTYFATAVALWDANFYVKVDDDVHVNIATLGQILSKHISRPRVYTGCMKSGPVLSDKEVRYYEPEHWKFGDKYFRHATGQLYAISKDLATYISLNKHVLHKYVNEDVSLGAWFIGLDVEHIDDRRLCCGTPPDCEWKAQAGNTCAASFDWRCSGICNTVENIQGVHNKCGESEKALWTASF
;
A
#
# COMPACT_ATOMS: atom_id res chain seq x y z
N MET A 1 -8.27 -0.82 -15.68
CA MET A 1 -9.19 0.30 -15.36
C MET A 1 -8.50 1.59 -15.75
N ARG A 2 -9.18 2.52 -16.44
CA ARG A 2 -8.68 3.87 -16.69
C ARG A 2 -9.54 4.86 -15.93
N LEU A 3 -8.93 5.67 -15.07
CA LEU A 3 -9.64 6.67 -14.28
C LEU A 3 -9.76 7.97 -15.07
N ASP A 4 -10.86 8.69 -14.87
CA ASP A 4 -10.98 10.09 -15.32
C ASP A 4 -10.24 10.99 -14.32
N HIS A 5 -8.92 11.05 -14.48
CA HIS A 5 -8.01 11.73 -13.57
C HIS A 5 -6.84 12.34 -14.35
N VAL A 6 -6.44 13.55 -13.96
CA VAL A 6 -5.24 14.21 -14.51
C VAL A 6 -4.03 13.67 -13.76
N GLU A 7 -3.18 12.92 -14.47
CA GLU A 7 -1.96 12.36 -13.91
C GLU A 7 -0.98 13.47 -13.52
N GLY A 8 -0.44 13.35 -12.31
CA GLY A 8 0.52 14.29 -11.76
C GLY A 8 1.01 13.81 -10.41
N TYR A 9 2.25 14.15 -10.09
CA TYR A 9 2.87 13.68 -8.85
C TYR A 9 2.16 14.21 -7.59
N LEU A 10 1.74 15.48 -7.62
CA LEU A 10 0.95 16.09 -6.54
C LEU A 10 -0.53 15.66 -6.57
N GLU A 11 -0.94 14.90 -7.60
CA GLU A 11 -2.30 14.41 -7.76
C GLU A 11 -2.47 12.95 -7.32
N LEU A 12 -1.40 12.28 -6.86
CA LEU A 12 -1.43 10.89 -6.39
C LEU A 12 -2.50 10.66 -5.30
N SER A 13 -2.61 11.55 -4.31
CA SER A 13 -3.67 11.48 -3.29
C SER A 13 -5.08 11.54 -3.90
N GLY A 14 -5.24 12.32 -4.96
CA GLY A 14 -6.48 12.37 -5.75
C GLY A 14 -6.71 11.07 -6.53
N LYS A 15 -5.65 10.54 -7.15
CA LYS A 15 -5.67 9.26 -7.88
C LYS A 15 -6.09 8.10 -6.97
N THR A 16 -5.51 7.97 -5.78
CA THR A 16 -5.85 6.94 -4.79
C THR A 16 -7.31 7.04 -4.36
N LYS A 17 -7.77 8.25 -4.05
CA LYS A 17 -9.18 8.49 -3.69
C LYS A 17 -10.14 8.04 -4.79
N THR A 18 -9.85 8.44 -6.03
CA THR A 18 -10.64 8.06 -7.21
C THR A 18 -10.55 6.56 -7.49
N TYR A 19 -9.37 5.96 -7.33
CA TYR A 19 -9.14 4.52 -7.46
C TYR A 19 -10.04 3.72 -6.53
N PHE A 20 -9.99 3.95 -5.20
CA PHE A 20 -10.80 3.20 -4.25
C PHE A 20 -12.30 3.43 -4.45
N ALA A 21 -12.70 4.69 -4.69
CA ALA A 21 -14.11 5.01 -4.95
C ALA A 21 -14.66 4.30 -6.20
N THR A 22 -13.84 4.18 -7.24
CA THR A 22 -14.21 3.50 -8.49
C THR A 22 -14.18 1.99 -8.31
N ALA A 23 -13.14 1.46 -7.64
CA ALA A 23 -12.96 0.02 -7.47
C ALA A 23 -14.10 -0.60 -6.66
N VAL A 24 -14.51 0.04 -5.55
CA VAL A 24 -15.63 -0.45 -4.71
C VAL A 24 -16.98 -0.33 -5.42
N ALA A 25 -17.12 0.59 -6.37
CA ALA A 25 -18.33 0.73 -7.16
C ALA A 25 -18.45 -0.30 -8.30
N LEU A 26 -17.31 -0.82 -8.79
CA LEU A 26 -17.27 -1.74 -9.94
C LEU A 26 -17.15 -3.21 -9.54
N TRP A 27 -16.44 -3.52 -8.46
CA TRP A 27 -16.14 -4.90 -8.05
C TRP A 27 -16.57 -5.16 -6.63
N ASP A 28 -17.23 -6.29 -6.40
CA ASP A 28 -17.54 -6.79 -5.07
C ASP A 28 -16.37 -7.64 -4.55
N ALA A 29 -15.65 -7.13 -3.55
CA ALA A 29 -14.49 -7.79 -2.95
C ALA A 29 -14.40 -7.48 -1.45
N ASN A 30 -13.81 -8.38 -0.66
CA ASN A 30 -13.59 -8.13 0.77
C ASN A 30 -12.48 -7.08 1.02
N PHE A 31 -11.49 -7.02 0.14
CA PHE A 31 -10.36 -6.10 0.20
C PHE A 31 -10.08 -5.47 -1.15
N TYR A 32 -9.61 -4.22 -1.11
CA TYR A 32 -9.13 -3.45 -2.25
C TYR A 32 -7.67 -3.10 -2.00
N VAL A 33 -6.80 -3.33 -2.98
CA VAL A 33 -5.34 -3.25 -2.83
C VAL A 33 -4.79 -2.18 -3.75
N LYS A 34 -3.97 -1.27 -3.21
CA LYS A 34 -3.13 -0.38 -4.01
C LYS A 34 -1.73 -0.96 -4.07
N VAL A 35 -1.12 -0.90 -5.25
CA VAL A 35 0.27 -1.30 -5.49
C VAL A 35 0.91 -0.38 -6.53
N ASP A 36 2.19 -0.06 -6.35
CA ASP A 36 2.98 0.64 -7.37
C ASP A 36 3.42 -0.31 -8.49
N ASP A 37 3.65 0.21 -9.69
CA ASP A 37 3.98 -0.59 -10.88
C ASP A 37 5.44 -1.10 -10.89
N ASP A 38 6.25 -0.64 -9.94
CA ASP A 38 7.63 -1.06 -9.72
C ASP A 38 7.82 -1.97 -8.50
N VAL A 39 6.78 -2.70 -8.08
CA VAL A 39 6.82 -3.63 -6.95
C VAL A 39 6.65 -5.08 -7.41
N HIS A 40 7.48 -6.00 -6.90
CA HIS A 40 7.24 -7.44 -7.07
C HIS A 40 6.22 -7.92 -6.06
N VAL A 41 5.18 -8.64 -6.52
CA VAL A 41 4.09 -9.14 -5.67
C VAL A 41 3.91 -10.65 -5.81
N ASN A 42 3.88 -11.33 -4.67
CA ASN A 42 3.47 -12.74 -4.54
C ASN A 42 1.98 -12.79 -4.18
N ILE A 43 1.14 -13.04 -5.18
CA ILE A 43 -0.33 -12.86 -5.07
C ILE A 43 -0.98 -13.89 -4.14
N ALA A 44 -0.52 -15.15 -4.13
CA ALA A 44 -1.05 -16.16 -3.22
C ALA A 44 -0.73 -15.83 -1.77
N THR A 45 0.52 -15.42 -1.51
CA THR A 45 0.96 -14.93 -0.21
C THR A 45 0.14 -13.71 0.23
N LEU A 46 -0.07 -12.72 -0.66
CA LEU A 46 -0.93 -11.58 -0.38
C LEU A 46 -2.36 -12.01 -0.03
N GLY A 47 -2.96 -12.91 -0.81
CA GLY A 47 -4.30 -13.42 -0.55
C GLY A 47 -4.40 -14.14 0.81
N GLN A 48 -3.39 -14.93 1.19
CA GLN A 48 -3.33 -15.60 2.50
C GLN A 48 -3.16 -14.62 3.67
N ILE A 49 -2.54 -13.46 3.43
CA ILE A 49 -2.48 -12.39 4.44
C ILE A 49 -3.87 -11.81 4.63
N LEU A 50 -4.52 -11.41 3.54
CA LEU A 50 -5.82 -10.73 3.58
C LEU A 50 -6.94 -11.63 4.06
N SER A 51 -6.91 -12.93 3.73
CA SER A 51 -7.96 -13.89 4.10
C SER A 51 -8.14 -14.02 5.62
N LYS A 52 -7.04 -13.90 6.39
CA LYS A 52 -7.05 -13.91 7.86
C LYS A 52 -7.87 -12.77 8.48
N HIS A 53 -8.21 -11.76 7.69
CA HIS A 53 -8.86 -10.55 8.14
C HIS A 53 -10.26 -10.33 7.52
N ILE A 54 -10.77 -11.27 6.72
CA ILE A 54 -12.07 -11.13 6.02
C ILE A 54 -13.25 -10.91 6.98
N SER A 55 -13.21 -11.52 8.18
CA SER A 55 -14.28 -11.36 9.17
C SER A 55 -14.26 -10.01 9.91
N ARG A 56 -13.30 -9.13 9.60
CA ARG A 56 -13.10 -7.86 10.30
C ARG A 56 -13.52 -6.70 9.40
N PRO A 57 -14.44 -5.83 9.86
CA PRO A 57 -15.09 -4.84 8.99
C PRO A 57 -14.17 -3.71 8.53
N ARG A 58 -13.34 -3.16 9.43
CA ARG A 58 -12.56 -1.92 9.22
C ARG A 58 -11.06 -2.18 9.34
N VAL A 59 -10.52 -2.90 8.38
CA VAL A 59 -9.09 -3.23 8.33
C VAL A 59 -8.36 -2.34 7.34
N TYR A 60 -7.28 -1.73 7.81
CA TYR A 60 -6.24 -1.10 7.00
C TYR A 60 -4.94 -1.86 7.26
N THR A 61 -4.44 -2.58 6.26
CA THR A 61 -3.25 -3.42 6.38
C THR A 61 -2.17 -2.99 5.41
N GLY A 62 -0.92 -3.07 5.85
CA GLY A 62 0.23 -2.61 5.10
C GLY A 62 1.49 -2.72 5.94
N CYS A 63 2.61 -2.30 5.38
CA CYS A 63 3.81 -2.08 6.18
C CYS A 63 3.73 -0.73 6.88
N MET A 64 3.27 -0.76 8.13
CA MET A 64 2.93 0.46 8.85
C MET A 64 4.20 1.17 9.34
N LYS A 65 4.27 2.47 9.10
CA LYS A 65 5.39 3.35 9.47
C LYS A 65 4.89 4.62 10.16
N SER A 66 5.81 5.30 10.83
CA SER A 66 5.69 6.68 11.27
C SER A 66 7.08 7.29 11.13
N GLY A 67 7.16 8.55 10.74
CA GLY A 67 8.41 9.23 10.41
C GLY A 67 8.28 10.73 10.56
N PRO A 68 9.39 11.47 10.45
CA PRO A 68 9.37 12.92 10.57
C PRO A 68 8.44 13.54 9.54
N VAL A 69 7.77 14.62 9.93
CA VAL A 69 6.99 15.42 9.00
C VAL A 69 7.92 16.14 8.04
N LEU A 70 7.61 16.11 6.75
CA LEU A 70 8.45 16.70 5.72
C LEU A 70 8.13 18.19 5.58
N SER A 71 8.67 18.99 6.50
CA SER A 71 8.45 20.44 6.58
C SER A 71 9.52 21.29 5.89
N ASP A 72 10.57 20.66 5.34
CA ASP A 72 11.61 21.36 4.57
C ASP A 72 11.16 21.51 3.12
N LYS A 73 11.24 22.73 2.56
CA LYS A 73 10.82 23.04 1.18
C LYS A 73 11.70 22.37 0.12
N GLU A 74 12.90 21.94 0.47
CA GLU A 74 13.85 21.33 -0.46
C GLU A 74 13.58 19.83 -0.69
N VAL A 75 12.76 19.19 0.16
CA VAL A 75 12.45 17.76 0.02
C VAL A 75 11.30 17.54 -0.94
N ARG A 76 11.36 16.44 -1.71
CA ARG A 76 10.41 16.07 -2.77
C ARG A 76 8.94 16.09 -2.35
N TYR A 77 8.67 15.72 -1.09
CA TYR A 77 7.32 15.64 -0.52
C TYR A 77 7.10 16.70 0.58
N TYR A 78 7.68 17.88 0.43
CA TYR A 78 7.38 19.01 1.31
C TYR A 78 5.87 19.18 1.48
N GLU A 79 5.40 19.23 2.72
CA GLU A 79 3.99 19.40 3.06
C GLU A 79 3.73 20.86 3.49
N PRO A 80 3.06 21.68 2.67
CA PRO A 80 2.74 23.07 3.00
C PRO A 80 1.93 23.21 4.29
N GLU A 81 1.11 22.21 4.60
CA GLU A 81 0.28 22.16 5.81
C GLU A 81 0.94 21.34 6.93
N HIS A 82 2.28 21.23 6.94
CA HIS A 82 3.03 20.45 7.93
C HIS A 82 2.68 20.83 9.38
N TRP A 83 2.30 22.08 9.63
CA TRP A 83 1.89 22.61 10.92
C TRP A 83 0.65 21.92 11.53
N LYS A 84 -0.16 21.22 10.71
CA LYS A 84 -1.31 20.43 11.20
C LYS A 84 -0.88 19.12 11.86
N PHE A 85 0.36 18.69 11.65
CA PHE A 85 0.93 17.50 12.24
C PHE A 85 1.83 17.87 13.43
N GLY A 86 2.17 16.88 14.26
CA GLY A 86 3.24 17.03 15.25
C GLY A 86 4.63 16.85 14.62
N ASP A 87 5.63 16.50 15.42
CA ASP A 87 7.00 16.26 14.91
C ASP A 87 7.09 15.06 13.94
N LYS A 88 6.11 14.15 14.01
CA LYS A 88 6.01 12.95 13.19
C LYS A 88 4.61 12.79 12.61
N TYR A 89 4.52 12.22 11.42
CA TYR A 89 3.26 11.74 10.88
C TYR A 89 2.68 10.64 11.79
N PHE A 90 1.36 10.59 11.89
CA PHE A 90 0.64 9.48 12.51
C PHE A 90 0.97 8.15 11.80
N ARG A 91 0.63 7.02 12.42
CA ARG A 91 0.88 5.71 11.85
C ARG A 91 0.09 5.51 10.56
N HIS A 92 0.78 5.19 9.46
CA HIS A 92 0.16 4.92 8.15
C HIS A 92 0.95 3.83 7.41
N ALA A 93 0.35 3.18 6.42
CA ALA A 93 1.05 2.18 5.60
C ALA A 93 2.03 2.84 4.64
N THR A 94 3.08 2.12 4.28
CA THR A 94 4.02 2.50 3.22
C THR A 94 3.36 2.38 1.85
N GLY A 95 3.59 3.35 0.97
CA GLY A 95 2.90 3.49 -0.31
C GLY A 95 3.01 2.33 -1.28
N GLN A 96 4.12 1.60 -1.29
CA GLN A 96 4.37 0.56 -2.31
C GLN A 96 3.27 -0.50 -2.39
N LEU A 97 2.74 -0.94 -1.25
CA LEU A 97 1.58 -1.83 -1.20
C LEU A 97 0.84 -1.70 0.12
N TYR A 98 -0.48 -1.54 0.04
CA TYR A 98 -1.38 -1.65 1.19
C TYR A 98 -2.77 -2.09 0.72
N ALA A 99 -3.58 -2.60 1.65
CA ALA A 99 -4.95 -3.01 1.38
C ALA A 99 -5.92 -2.44 2.43
N ILE A 100 -7.12 -2.15 1.98
CA ILE A 100 -8.22 -1.72 2.84
C ILE A 100 -9.43 -2.63 2.63
N SER A 101 -10.12 -2.91 3.73
CA SER A 101 -11.41 -3.61 3.73
C SER A 101 -12.47 -2.86 2.91
N LYS A 102 -13.50 -3.60 2.48
CA LYS A 102 -14.65 -3.04 1.75
C LYS A 102 -15.32 -1.87 2.45
N ASP A 103 -15.46 -1.90 3.77
CA ASP A 103 -16.11 -0.82 4.52
C ASP A 103 -15.30 0.48 4.42
N LEU A 104 -13.97 0.41 4.47
CA LEU A 104 -13.11 1.58 4.32
C LEU A 104 -13.09 2.10 2.88
N ALA A 105 -13.08 1.22 1.89
CA ALA A 105 -13.22 1.63 0.49
C ALA A 105 -14.57 2.31 0.24
N THR A 106 -15.65 1.78 0.83
CA THR A 106 -17.00 2.37 0.79
C THR A 106 -17.02 3.73 1.48
N TYR A 107 -16.41 3.85 2.66
CA TYR A 107 -16.25 5.13 3.37
C TYR A 107 -15.55 6.17 2.50
N ILE A 108 -14.47 5.79 1.80
CA ILE A 108 -13.79 6.68 0.86
C ILE A 108 -14.74 7.13 -0.24
N SER A 109 -15.47 6.19 -0.86
CA SER A 109 -16.40 6.49 -1.95
C SER A 109 -17.49 7.49 -1.56
N LEU A 110 -18.11 7.28 -0.39
CA LEU A 110 -19.18 8.13 0.12
C LEU A 110 -18.68 9.53 0.52
N ASN A 111 -17.49 9.61 1.11
CA ASN A 111 -16.98 10.86 1.69
C ASN A 111 -15.95 11.57 0.82
N LYS A 112 -15.69 11.10 -0.40
CA LYS A 112 -14.60 11.58 -1.27
C LYS A 112 -14.51 13.10 -1.46
N HIS A 113 -15.63 13.82 -1.34
CA HIS A 113 -15.71 15.27 -1.52
C HIS A 113 -15.16 16.07 -0.32
N VAL A 114 -15.11 15.48 0.88
CA VAL A 114 -14.55 16.10 2.09
C VAL A 114 -13.19 15.53 2.50
N LEU A 115 -12.77 14.40 1.91
CA LEU A 115 -11.46 13.81 2.20
C LEU A 115 -10.33 14.71 1.71
N HIS A 116 -9.59 15.26 2.67
CA HIS A 116 -8.46 16.16 2.45
C HIS A 116 -7.31 15.45 1.74
N LYS A 117 -6.61 16.15 0.86
CA LYS A 117 -5.44 15.64 0.14
C LYS A 117 -4.20 16.33 0.68
N TYR A 118 -3.30 15.56 1.29
CA TYR A 118 -1.94 15.99 1.57
C TYR A 118 -1.04 15.65 0.38
N VAL A 119 0.15 16.25 0.34
CA VAL A 119 1.12 16.04 -0.76
C VAL A 119 1.55 14.58 -0.85
N ASN A 120 1.73 13.93 0.31
CA ASN A 120 2.03 12.51 0.36
C ASN A 120 0.73 11.68 0.37
N GLU A 121 0.65 10.75 -0.58
CA GLU A 121 -0.50 9.87 -0.80
C GLU A 121 -0.71 8.89 0.36
N ASP A 122 0.36 8.24 0.83
CA ASP A 122 0.36 7.35 2.00
C ASP A 122 -0.20 8.05 3.24
N VAL A 123 0.23 9.31 3.44
CA VAL A 123 -0.20 10.16 4.56
C VAL A 123 -1.67 10.54 4.38
N SER A 124 -2.09 10.91 3.17
CA SER A 124 -3.49 11.23 2.90
C SER A 124 -4.42 10.07 3.27
N LEU A 125 -4.09 8.86 2.84
CA LEU A 125 -4.90 7.68 3.16
C LEU A 125 -5.00 7.44 4.66
N GLY A 126 -3.87 7.47 5.39
CA GLY A 126 -3.90 7.27 6.83
C GLY A 126 -4.66 8.38 7.57
N ALA A 127 -4.64 9.63 7.08
CA ALA A 127 -5.40 10.73 7.67
C ALA A 127 -6.92 10.49 7.57
N TRP A 128 -7.38 9.83 6.50
CA TRP A 128 -8.80 9.50 6.34
C TRP A 128 -9.29 8.47 7.37
N PHE A 129 -8.37 7.72 7.99
CA PHE A 129 -8.68 6.61 8.89
C PHE A 129 -8.30 6.85 10.35
N ILE A 130 -7.36 7.76 10.65
CA ILE A 130 -6.84 7.94 12.02
C ILE A 130 -7.90 8.38 13.04
N GLY A 131 -8.96 9.07 12.59
CA GLY A 131 -10.10 9.47 13.42
C GLY A 131 -11.24 8.45 13.47
N LEU A 132 -11.09 7.29 12.82
CA LEU A 132 -12.08 6.22 12.75
C LEU A 132 -11.63 5.03 13.60
N ASP A 133 -12.58 4.18 13.98
CA ASP A 133 -12.31 2.91 14.68
C ASP A 133 -11.76 1.85 13.70
N VAL A 134 -10.55 2.08 13.19
CA VAL A 134 -9.88 1.25 12.17
C VAL A 134 -8.76 0.41 12.78
N GLU A 135 -8.78 -0.88 12.49
CA GLU A 135 -7.68 -1.77 12.83
C GLU A 135 -6.52 -1.57 11.84
N HIS A 136 -5.43 -0.99 12.34
CA HIS A 136 -4.19 -0.82 11.60
C HIS A 136 -3.30 -2.06 11.80
N ILE A 137 -3.12 -2.84 10.75
CA ILE A 137 -2.34 -4.08 10.78
C ILE A 137 -0.97 -3.82 10.15
N ASP A 138 0.09 -4.00 10.94
CA ASP A 138 1.49 -3.90 10.50
C ASP A 138 1.99 -5.27 10.03
N ASP A 139 1.89 -5.55 8.73
CA ASP A 139 2.47 -6.77 8.15
C ASP A 139 3.76 -6.45 7.38
N ARG A 140 4.89 -6.82 7.98
CA ARG A 140 6.25 -6.59 7.43
C ARG A 140 6.56 -7.41 6.19
N ARG A 141 5.69 -8.36 5.82
CA ARG A 141 5.81 -9.09 4.53
C ARG A 141 5.32 -8.27 3.35
N LEU A 142 4.73 -7.09 3.59
CA LEU A 142 4.29 -6.14 2.55
C LEU A 142 5.34 -5.07 2.23
N CYS A 143 6.57 -5.21 2.71
CA CYS A 143 7.66 -4.25 2.47
C CYS A 143 9.06 -4.85 2.58
N CYS A 144 9.25 -6.05 2.04
CA CYS A 144 10.56 -6.66 2.04
C CYS A 144 11.51 -5.95 1.07
N GLY A 145 12.81 -5.97 1.38
CA GLY A 145 13.83 -5.66 0.39
C GLY A 145 13.85 -6.71 -0.71
N THR A 146 14.31 -6.33 -1.90
CA THR A 146 14.71 -7.30 -2.94
C THR A 146 15.90 -8.15 -2.45
N PRO A 147 16.41 -9.11 -3.25
CA PRO A 147 17.54 -9.96 -2.85
C PRO A 147 18.71 -9.20 -2.20
N PRO A 148 19.25 -9.70 -1.07
CA PRO A 148 18.98 -11.02 -0.49
C PRO A 148 17.83 -11.08 0.55
N ASP A 149 17.19 -9.97 0.89
CA ASP A 149 16.24 -9.91 2.04
C ASP A 149 15.01 -10.81 1.84
N CYS A 150 14.32 -10.67 0.70
CA CYS A 150 13.18 -11.52 0.36
C CYS A 150 13.53 -13.03 0.38
N GLU A 151 14.73 -13.41 -0.05
CA GLU A 151 15.18 -14.79 -0.17
C GLU A 151 15.38 -15.39 1.23
N TRP A 152 16.09 -14.68 2.09
CA TRP A 152 16.30 -15.10 3.48
C TRP A 152 14.99 -15.21 4.25
N LYS A 153 14.06 -14.27 4.04
CA LYS A 153 12.73 -14.34 4.65
C LYS A 153 11.93 -15.54 4.16
N ALA A 154 11.96 -15.83 2.87
CA ALA A 154 11.31 -17.02 2.31
C ALA A 154 11.92 -18.33 2.87
N GLN A 155 13.24 -18.41 2.97
CA GLN A 155 13.95 -19.56 3.58
C GLN A 155 13.57 -19.76 5.06
N ALA A 156 13.29 -18.66 5.78
CA ALA A 156 12.79 -18.69 7.16
C ALA A 156 11.28 -18.96 7.29
N GLY A 157 10.58 -19.29 6.19
CA GLY A 157 9.13 -19.54 6.18
C GLY A 157 8.27 -18.28 6.22
N ASN A 158 8.86 -17.10 6.07
CA ASN A 158 8.19 -15.80 6.07
C ASN A 158 8.18 -15.18 4.67
N THR A 159 7.69 -15.91 3.69
CA THR A 159 7.58 -15.44 2.30
C THR A 159 6.93 -14.06 2.25
N CYS A 160 7.58 -13.15 1.52
CA CYS A 160 7.12 -11.78 1.35
C CYS A 160 5.98 -11.74 0.33
N ALA A 161 4.95 -10.96 0.62
CA ALA A 161 3.90 -10.64 -0.35
C ALA A 161 4.31 -9.50 -1.28
N ALA A 162 5.17 -8.58 -0.81
CA ALA A 162 5.71 -7.49 -1.63
C ALA A 162 7.22 -7.32 -1.38
N SER A 163 7.97 -7.12 -2.47
CA SER A 163 9.41 -6.88 -2.45
C SER A 163 9.79 -5.69 -3.33
N PHE A 164 10.59 -4.76 -2.81
CA PHE A 164 11.06 -3.56 -3.52
C PHE A 164 12.34 -2.97 -2.89
N ASP A 165 13.01 -2.06 -3.58
CA ASP A 165 14.21 -1.39 -3.09
C ASP A 165 13.86 -0.05 -2.42
N TRP A 166 14.15 0.06 -1.12
CA TRP A 166 13.94 1.30 -0.37
C TRP A 166 14.66 2.51 -0.98
N ARG A 167 15.79 2.30 -1.65
CA ARG A 167 16.61 3.36 -2.24
C ARG A 167 15.89 4.14 -3.33
N CYS A 168 15.09 3.47 -4.16
CA CYS A 168 14.33 4.09 -5.25
C CYS A 168 12.83 4.09 -5.00
N SER A 169 12.37 3.59 -3.83
CA SER A 169 10.95 3.51 -3.45
C SER A 169 10.13 2.64 -4.43
N GLY A 170 10.75 1.54 -4.86
CA GLY A 170 10.33 0.65 -5.94
C GLY A 170 11.49 -0.28 -6.29
N ILE A 171 11.39 -1.16 -7.28
CA ILE A 171 12.54 -1.92 -7.79
C ILE A 171 13.37 -0.98 -8.67
N CYS A 172 14.65 -0.82 -8.40
CA CYS A 172 15.46 0.10 -9.19
C CYS A 172 15.65 -0.48 -10.60
N ASN A 173 15.53 0.34 -11.66
CA ASN A 173 15.57 -0.15 -13.06
C ASN A 173 14.60 -1.33 -13.26
N THR A 174 13.32 -1.11 -12.92
CA THR A 174 12.29 -2.15 -12.84
C THR A 174 12.22 -3.03 -14.08
N VAL A 175 12.27 -2.43 -15.26
CA VAL A 175 12.14 -3.14 -16.55
C VAL A 175 13.19 -4.23 -16.67
N GLU A 176 14.42 -3.95 -16.26
CA GLU A 176 15.54 -4.88 -16.31
C GLU A 176 15.55 -5.85 -15.12
N ASN A 177 15.18 -5.37 -13.93
CA ASN A 177 15.45 -6.08 -12.68
C ASN A 177 14.29 -6.90 -12.13
N ILE A 178 13.03 -6.57 -12.45
CA ILE A 178 11.86 -7.23 -11.83
C ILE A 178 11.81 -8.74 -12.10
N GLN A 179 12.28 -9.18 -13.28
CA GLN A 179 12.36 -10.61 -13.59
C GLN A 179 13.37 -11.32 -12.70
N GLY A 180 14.51 -10.69 -12.43
CA GLY A 180 15.53 -11.23 -11.52
C GLY A 180 15.04 -11.31 -10.08
N VAL A 181 14.28 -10.31 -9.63
CA VAL A 181 13.60 -10.32 -8.33
C VAL A 181 12.57 -11.45 -8.29
N HIS A 182 11.73 -11.59 -9.33
CA HIS A 182 10.71 -12.64 -9.39
C HIS A 182 11.32 -14.05 -9.32
N ASN A 183 12.42 -14.31 -10.03
CA ASN A 183 13.07 -15.63 -10.02
C ASN A 183 13.63 -16.03 -8.64
N LYS A 184 13.93 -15.04 -7.77
CA LYS A 184 14.57 -15.26 -6.45
C LYS A 184 13.58 -15.15 -5.29
N CYS A 185 12.69 -14.16 -5.35
CA CYS A 185 11.71 -13.87 -4.31
C CYS A 185 10.33 -14.49 -4.59
N GLY A 186 10.12 -15.02 -5.80
CA GLY A 186 8.83 -15.54 -6.25
C GLY A 186 8.37 -16.73 -5.40
N GLU A 187 7.08 -16.74 -5.08
CA GLU A 187 6.41 -17.94 -4.60
C GLU A 187 6.35 -19.02 -5.71
N SER A 188 6.05 -20.26 -5.33
CA SER A 188 5.88 -21.35 -6.31
C SER A 188 4.80 -21.00 -7.34
N GLU A 189 5.00 -21.38 -8.61
CA GLU A 189 3.98 -21.23 -9.67
C GLU A 189 2.63 -21.88 -9.32
N LYS A 190 2.64 -22.88 -8.41
CA LYS A 190 1.42 -23.55 -7.94
C LYS A 190 0.78 -22.88 -6.72
N ALA A 191 1.43 -21.90 -6.10
CA ALA A 191 1.01 -21.30 -4.84
C ALA A 191 -0.42 -20.76 -4.90
N LEU A 192 -0.78 -20.08 -6.00
CA LEU A 192 -2.14 -19.55 -6.20
C LEU A 192 -3.20 -20.64 -6.28
N TRP A 193 -2.88 -21.76 -6.92
CA TRP A 193 -3.81 -22.87 -7.11
C TRP A 193 -3.96 -23.73 -5.86
N THR A 194 -2.96 -23.73 -4.98
CA THR A 194 -2.97 -24.49 -3.72
C THR A 194 -3.36 -23.67 -2.50
N ALA A 195 -3.43 -22.34 -2.63
CA ALA A 195 -3.81 -21.48 -1.53
C ALA A 195 -5.30 -21.67 -1.18
N SER A 196 -5.57 -21.67 0.13
CA SER A 196 -6.92 -21.61 0.69
C SER A 196 -7.12 -20.21 1.26
N PHE A 197 -8.22 -19.56 0.85
CA PHE A 197 -8.59 -18.21 1.25
C PHE A 197 -9.88 -18.25 2.06
#